data_AF-A0AAD9FI03-F1
#
_entry.id   AF-A0AAD9FI03-F1
#
_cell.length_a   1.000
_cell.length_b   1.000
_cell.length_c   1.000
_cell.angle_alpha   90.00
_cell.angle_beta   90.00
_cell.angle_gamma   90.00
#
_symmetry.space_group_name_H-M   'P 1'
#
loop_
_entity.id
_entity.type
_entity.pdbx_description
1 polymer ?
#
loop_
_entity_poly.entity_id
_entity_poly.type
_entity_poly.pdbx_seq_one_letter_code
_entity_poly.pdbx_strand_id
1 'polypeptide(L)'
;MKIILSSINERCHWRKANPGKLNKARMWVNREMGTFVSGLGGESVRHPCIKFDCPGIFLRDGVHFTNLGNDMFLSNLKQSLEATI
;
A
#
# COMPACT_ATOMS: atom_id res chain seq x y z
N MET A 1 2.44 11.94 -19.54
CA MET A 1 2.53 11.91 -18.06
C MET A 1 2.07 10.54 -17.60
N LYS A 2 2.92 9.76 -16.94
CA LYS A 2 2.53 8.44 -16.41
C LYS A 2 2.11 8.60 -14.95
N ILE A 3 0.95 8.06 -14.58
CA ILE A 3 0.47 8.08 -13.20
C ILE A 3 0.90 6.77 -12.53
N ILE A 4 1.61 6.89 -11.40
CA ILE A 4 1.95 5.77 -10.53
C ILE A 4 1.17 5.96 -9.24
N LEU A 5 0.31 5.00 -8.90
CA LEU A 5 -0.52 5.04 -7.71
C LEU A 5 -0.03 4.02 -6.67
N SER A 6 0.27 4.49 -5.47
CA SER A 6 0.51 3.58 -4.35
C SER A 6 -0.78 2.92 -3.89
N SER A 7 -0.80 1.58 -3.82
CA SER A 7 -1.88 0.85 -3.17
C SER A 7 -1.94 1.17 -1.68
N ILE A 8 -3.15 1.30 -1.14
CA ILE A 8 -3.36 1.50 0.29
C ILE A 8 -2.83 0.27 1.05
N ASN A 9 -1.93 0.52 2.00
CA ASN A 9 -1.30 -0.50 2.84
C ASN A 9 -2.24 -1.08 3.90
N GLU A 10 -1.89 -2.27 4.39
CA GLU A 10 -2.51 -2.85 5.58
C GLU A 10 -2.14 -2.05 6.84
N ARG A 11 -2.94 -2.22 7.90
CA ARG A 11 -2.73 -1.61 9.22
C ARG A 11 -3.14 -2.60 10.30
N CYS A 12 -2.42 -2.60 11.42
CA CYS A 12 -2.76 -3.40 12.60
C CYS A 12 -4.05 -2.89 13.25
N HIS A 13 -4.26 -1.57 13.22
CA HIS A 13 -5.41 -0.93 13.85
C HIS A 13 -6.15 0.00 12.88
N TRP A 14 -7.47 -0.10 12.92
CA TRP A 14 -8.36 0.79 12.18
C TRP A 14 -9.27 1.51 13.16
N ARG A 15 -9.12 2.83 13.29
CA ARG A 15 -9.67 3.64 14.40
C ARG A 15 -11.12 3.33 14.81
N LYS A 16 -12.06 3.34 13.85
CA LYS A 16 -13.52 3.40 14.14
C LYS A 16 -14.36 2.31 13.47
N ALA A 17 -13.75 1.27 12.90
CA ALA A 17 -14.53 0.24 12.19
C ALA A 17 -13.91 -1.14 12.29
N ASN A 18 -14.73 -2.16 12.01
CA ASN A 18 -14.32 -3.56 12.03
C ASN A 18 -13.11 -3.77 11.08
N PRO A 19 -11.96 -4.26 11.58
CA PRO A 19 -10.74 -4.43 10.79
C PRO A 19 -10.93 -5.28 9.54
N GLY A 20 -11.70 -6.36 9.63
CA GLY A 20 -11.98 -7.24 8.48
C GLY A 20 -12.80 -6.55 7.39
N LYS A 21 -13.81 -5.75 7.77
CA LYS A 21 -14.59 -4.95 6.81
C LYS A 21 -13.74 -3.87 6.14
N LEU A 22 -12.89 -3.18 6.90
CA LEU A 22 -12.00 -2.16 6.34
C LEU A 22 -10.90 -2.76 5.45
N ASN A 23 -10.35 -3.92 5.80
CA ASN A 23 -9.39 -4.59 4.93
C ASN A 23 -10.05 -5.02 3.60
N LYS A 24 -11.29 -5.52 3.64
CA LYS A 24 -12.06 -5.81 2.40
C LYS A 24 -12.29 -4.54 1.57
N ALA A 25 -12.70 -3.44 2.20
CA ALA A 25 -12.89 -2.17 1.51
C ALA A 25 -11.58 -1.64 0.90
N ARG A 26 -10.46 -1.74 1.62
CA ARG A 26 -9.11 -1.41 1.11
C ARG A 26 -8.75 -2.23 -0.12
N MET A 27 -8.94 -3.55 -0.08
CA MET A 27 -8.67 -4.43 -1.22
C MET A 27 -9.54 -4.06 -2.43
N TRP A 28 -10.81 -3.74 -2.21
CA TRP A 28 -11.72 -3.28 -3.25
C TRP A 28 -11.23 -1.95 -3.86
N VAL A 29 -10.94 -0.93 -3.04
CA VAL A 29 -10.40 0.36 -3.53
C VAL A 29 -9.13 0.17 -4.33
N ASN A 30 -8.17 -0.62 -3.84
CA ASN A 30 -6.91 -0.88 -4.55
C ASN A 30 -7.15 -1.58 -5.90
N ARG A 31 -8.13 -2.49 -5.97
CA ARG A 31 -8.50 -3.15 -7.22
C ARG A 31 -9.11 -2.17 -8.22
N GLU A 32 -10.11 -1.41 -7.81
CA GLU A 32 -10.80 -0.45 -8.69
C GLU A 32 -9.84 0.63 -9.19
N MET A 33 -9.01 1.18 -8.29
CA MET A 33 -8.00 2.17 -8.66
C MET A 33 -6.90 1.59 -9.54
N GLY A 34 -6.51 0.32 -9.34
CA GLY A 34 -5.58 -0.38 -10.21
C GLY A 34 -6.12 -0.53 -11.63
N THR A 35 -7.39 -0.93 -11.78
CA THR A 35 -8.07 -1.00 -13.08
C THR A 35 -8.15 0.38 -13.73
N PHE A 36 -8.57 1.39 -12.97
CA PHE A 36 -8.72 2.76 -13.46
C PHE A 36 -7.39 3.33 -13.97
N VAL A 37 -6.33 3.26 -13.15
CA VAL A 37 -5.03 3.84 -13.51
C VAL A 37 -4.40 3.10 -14.69
N SER A 38 -4.60 1.78 -14.78
CA SER A 38 -4.16 0.99 -15.93
C SER A 38 -4.85 1.41 -17.22
N GLY A 39 -6.14 1.76 -17.18
CA GLY A 39 -6.89 2.29 -18.33
C GLY A 39 -6.35 3.64 -18.81
N LEU A 40 -5.64 4.39 -17.95
CA LEU A 40 -4.96 5.64 -18.29
C LEU A 40 -3.50 5.44 -18.72
N GLY A 41 -3.04 4.20 -18.91
CA GLY A 41 -1.64 3.89 -19.20
C GLY A 41 -0.70 4.10 -18.00
N GLY A 42 -1.25 4.25 -16.79
CA GLY A 42 -0.50 4.28 -15.54
C GLY A 42 -0.40 2.91 -14.88
N GLU A 43 0.10 2.87 -13.65
CA GLU A 43 0.25 1.63 -12.89
C GLU A 43 -0.03 1.82 -11.39
N SER A 44 -0.38 0.73 -10.72
CA SER A 44 -0.54 0.68 -9.27
C SER A 44 0.58 -0.12 -8.63
N VAL A 45 1.32 0.50 -7.71
CA VAL A 45 2.38 -0.14 -6.92
C VAL A 45 1.76 -0.90 -5.76
N ARG A 46 2.09 -2.19 -5.63
CA ARG A 46 1.67 -3.04 -4.52
C ARG A 46 2.83 -3.23 -3.55
N HIS A 47 2.48 -3.42 -2.27
CA HIS A 47 3.44 -3.60 -1.19
C HIS A 47 3.24 -4.97 -0.50
N PRO A 48 3.56 -6.10 -1.16
CA PRO A 48 3.17 -7.44 -0.71
C PRO A 48 3.81 -7.86 0.63
N CYS A 49 4.95 -7.25 0.98
CA CYS A 49 5.67 -7.54 2.21
C CYS A 49 5.22 -6.67 3.40
N ILE A 50 4.38 -5.65 3.17
CA ILE A 50 3.81 -4.80 4.22
C ILE A 50 2.48 -5.42 4.66
N LYS A 51 2.54 -6.28 5.67
CA LYS A 51 1.38 -6.98 6.23
C LYS A 51 1.17 -6.64 7.69
N PHE A 52 -0.09 -6.56 8.12
CA PHE A 52 -0.45 -6.15 9.49
C PHE A 52 0.11 -7.08 10.59
N ASP A 53 0.42 -8.33 10.25
CA ASP A 53 0.91 -9.37 11.14
C ASP A 53 2.45 -9.50 11.14
N CYS A 54 3.14 -8.71 10.32
CA CYS A 54 4.59 -8.76 10.23
C CYS A 54 5.25 -7.93 11.34
N PRO A 55 6.04 -8.55 12.23
CA PRO A 55 6.66 -7.85 13.35
C PRO A 55 7.71 -6.83 12.86
N GLY A 56 7.79 -5.69 13.55
CA GLY A 56 8.80 -4.67 13.28
C GLY A 56 8.53 -3.74 12.09
N ILE A 57 7.44 -3.94 11.35
CA ILE A 57 7.05 -3.05 10.24
C ILE A 57 6.34 -1.79 10.75
N PHE A 58 5.52 -1.91 11.79
CA PHE A 58 4.71 -0.81 12.32
C PHE A 58 5.27 -0.25 13.63
N LEU A 59 5.08 1.04 13.85
CA LEU A 59 5.24 1.68 15.15
C LEU A 59 4.22 1.11 16.15
N ARG A 60 4.38 1.47 17.43
CA ARG A 60 3.47 1.05 18.51
C ARG A 60 2.01 1.43 18.29
N ASP A 61 1.73 2.41 17.44
CA ASP A 61 0.37 2.80 17.08
C ASP A 61 -0.31 1.85 16.08
N GLY A 62 0.43 0.89 15.51
CA GLY A 62 -0.09 -0.10 14.57
C GLY A 62 -0.56 0.49 13.24
N VAL A 63 -0.18 1.73 12.91
CA VAL A 63 -0.62 2.47 11.73
C VAL A 63 0.56 3.00 10.93
N HIS A 64 1.51 3.67 11.57
CA HIS A 64 2.67 4.25 10.90
C HIS A 64 3.81 3.23 10.84
N PHE A 65 4.68 3.36 9.82
CA PHE A 65 5.80 2.45 9.65
C PHE A 65 7.00 2.83 10.53
N THR A 66 7.76 1.82 10.94
CA THR A 66 9.13 1.97 11.40
C THR A 66 10.04 2.41 10.25
N ASN A 67 11.32 2.68 10.52
CA ASN A 67 12.31 2.91 9.46
C ASN A 67 12.37 1.72 8.47
N LEU A 68 12.39 0.49 9.00
CA LEU A 68 12.34 -0.73 8.17
C LEU A 68 11.08 -0.78 7.30
N GLY A 69 9.90 -0.49 7.86
CA GLY A 69 8.67 -0.47 7.08
C GLY A 69 8.66 0.62 6.01
N ASN A 70 9.23 1.80 6.29
CA ASN A 70 9.42 2.86 5.30
C ASN A 70 10.40 2.45 4.20
N ASP A 71 11.51 1.80 4.53
CA ASP A 71 12.48 1.31 3.54
C ASP A 71 11.82 0.32 2.58
N MET A 72 11.01 -0.61 3.10
CA MET A 72 10.23 -1.55 2.29
C MET A 72 9.23 -0.83 1.38
N PHE A 73 8.48 0.13 1.94
CA PHE A 73 7.50 0.92 1.20
C PHE A 73 8.15 1.72 0.06
N LEU A 74 9.22 2.45 0.38
CA LEU A 74 9.95 3.30 -0.55
C LEU A 74 10.69 2.47 -1.61
N SER A 75 11.19 1.29 -1.26
CA SER A 75 11.83 0.37 -2.23
C SER A 75 10.87 -0.04 -3.34
N ASN A 76 9.62 -0.39 -3.02
CA ASN A 76 8.63 -0.71 -4.05
C ASN A 76 8.29 0.50 -4.94
N LEU A 77 8.16 1.69 -4.34
CA LEU A 77 7.90 2.92 -5.12
C LEU A 77 9.07 3.24 -6.04
N LYS A 78 10.31 3.17 -5.51
CA LYS A 78 11.53 3.39 -6.27
C LYS A 78 11.61 2.45 -7.47
N GLN A 79 11.38 1.15 -7.25
CA GLN A 79 11.40 0.16 -8.32
C GLN A 79 10.40 0.47 -9.44
N SER A 80 9.17 0.87 -9.10
CA SER A 80 8.17 1.26 -10.11
C SER A 80 8.52 2.57 -10.83
N LEU A 81 9.12 3.53 -10.13
CA LEU A 81 9.59 4.78 -10.74
C LEU A 81 10.75 4.51 -11.71
N GLU A 82 11.71 3.68 -11.34
CA GLU A 82 12.85 3.31 -12.20
C GLU A 82 12.39 2.52 -13.44
N ALA A 83 11.37 1.66 -13.32
CA ALA A 83 10.79 0.94 -14.45
C ALA A 83 9.97 1.83 -15.41
N THR A 84 9.75 3.09 -15.05
CA THR A 84 8.98 4.06 -15.85
C THR A 84 9.87 4.98 -16.68
N ILE A 85 11.15 5.11 -16.34
CA ILE A 85 12.12 6.00 -16.99
C ILE A 85 12.77 5.31 -18.19
#